data_AF-A0A1C4QPA5-F1
#
_entry.id   AF-A0A1C4QPA5-F1
#
_cell.length_a   1.000
_cell.length_b   1.000
_cell.length_c   1.000
_cell.angle_alpha   90.00
_cell.angle_beta   90.00
_cell.angle_gamma   90.00
#
_symmetry.space_group_name_H-M   'P 1'
#
loop_
_entity.id
_entity.type
_entity.pdbx_description
1 polymer ?
#
loop_
_entity_poly.entity_id
_entity_poly.type
_entity_poly.pdbx_seq_one_letter_code
_entity_poly.pdbx_strand_id
1 'polypeptide(L)'
;MTFQRARTEEQREIRRRAILDMASTMLDEMPVAEVTLNELSRRVGLAKPNVLRYFESREAVLLELLDRFLREWLTDLARELADGVDADLPMADRATAVAGILSGSLSDRAVLCDLFGAQGSVLERNVSVEVVSRYKRASLERLATMTTLVGTYLPELGEDATRFSLQTMVLAGALSAYSTPPPASRRPTAPPPTWPAST
;
A
#
# COMPACT_ATOMS: atom_id res chain seq x y z
N MET A 1 -12.46 -4.25 -38.47
CA MET A 1 -13.35 -3.44 -37.59
C MET A 1 -12.92 -3.59 -36.13
N THR A 2 -11.77 -3.01 -35.73
CA THR A 2 -11.14 -3.23 -34.40
C THR A 2 -11.16 -1.98 -33.53
N PHE A 3 -11.32 -0.79 -34.15
CA PHE A 3 -11.28 0.52 -33.49
C PHE A 3 -12.43 0.77 -32.49
N GLN A 4 -13.63 0.24 -32.74
CA GLN A 4 -14.79 0.52 -31.88
C GLN A 4 -14.73 -0.22 -30.54
N ARG A 5 -14.09 -1.40 -30.49
CA ARG A 5 -13.82 -2.14 -29.23
C ARG A 5 -12.70 -1.48 -28.43
N ALA A 6 -11.58 -1.16 -29.08
CA ALA A 6 -10.45 -0.49 -28.43
C ALA A 6 -10.86 0.85 -27.79
N ARG A 7 -11.65 1.69 -28.49
CA ARG A 7 -12.13 2.96 -27.93
C ARG A 7 -13.07 2.78 -26.74
N THR A 8 -13.84 1.70 -26.70
CA THR A 8 -14.76 1.39 -25.58
C THR A 8 -13.99 0.87 -24.36
N GLU A 9 -12.95 0.07 -24.60
CA GLU A 9 -12.05 -0.43 -23.57
C GLU A 9 -11.18 0.68 -22.98
N GLU A 10 -10.63 1.55 -23.82
CA GLU A 10 -9.89 2.75 -23.41
C GLU A 10 -10.77 3.69 -22.58
N GLN A 11 -12.01 3.96 -23.02
CA GLN A 11 -12.96 4.75 -22.23
C GLN A 11 -13.30 4.08 -20.90
N ARG A 12 -13.40 2.76 -20.87
CA ARG A 12 -13.64 2.01 -19.63
C ARG A 12 -12.46 2.16 -18.68
N GLU A 13 -11.23 2.08 -19.18
CA GLU A 13 -10.01 2.24 -18.41
C GLU A 13 -9.84 3.67 -17.89
N ILE A 14 -10.10 4.69 -18.71
CA ILE A 14 -10.12 6.10 -18.28
C ILE A 14 -11.08 6.30 -17.10
N ARG A 15 -12.28 5.72 -17.19
CA ARG A 15 -13.29 5.83 -16.11
C ARG A 15 -12.84 5.11 -14.85
N ARG A 16 -12.25 3.93 -15.00
CA ARG A 16 -11.72 3.15 -13.88
C ARG A 16 -10.59 3.90 -13.16
N ARG A 17 -9.67 4.50 -13.93
CA ARG A 17 -8.60 5.35 -13.41
C ARG A 17 -9.14 6.57 -12.67
N ALA A 18 -10.13 7.27 -13.23
CA ALA A 18 -10.76 8.41 -12.55
C ALA A 18 -11.39 8.04 -11.19
N ILE A 19 -11.95 6.83 -11.06
CA ILE A 19 -12.47 6.32 -9.79
C ILE A 19 -11.32 6.06 -8.80
N LEU A 20 -10.22 5.44 -9.25
CA LEU A 20 -9.04 5.18 -8.40
C LEU A 20 -8.34 6.47 -7.97
N ASP A 21 -8.21 7.44 -8.87
CA ASP A 21 -7.62 8.75 -8.59
C ASP A 21 -8.45 9.49 -7.53
N MET A 22 -9.78 9.47 -7.67
CA MET A 22 -10.66 10.05 -6.64
C MET A 22 -10.55 9.33 -5.30
N ALA A 23 -10.48 7.99 -5.30
CA ALA A 23 -10.27 7.23 -4.08
C ALA A 23 -8.93 7.54 -3.41
N SER A 24 -7.86 7.76 -4.21
CA SER A 24 -6.57 8.24 -3.74
C SER A 24 -6.68 9.60 -3.05
N THR A 25 -7.30 10.58 -3.71
CA THR A 25 -7.52 11.92 -3.12
C THR A 25 -8.33 11.85 -1.82
N MET A 26 -9.32 10.96 -1.74
CA MET A 26 -10.05 10.77 -0.49
C MET A 26 -9.14 10.27 0.64
N LEU A 27 -8.21 9.36 0.36
CA LEU A 27 -7.29 8.83 1.38
C LEU A 27 -6.25 9.85 1.85
N ASP A 28 -5.98 10.90 1.07
CA ASP A 28 -5.19 12.04 1.52
C ASP A 28 -5.96 12.92 2.54
N GLU A 29 -7.29 12.83 2.54
CA GLU A 29 -8.17 13.65 3.37
C GLU A 29 -8.74 12.89 4.58
N MET A 30 -8.91 11.58 4.49
CA MET A 30 -9.59 10.78 5.51
C MET A 30 -9.01 9.38 5.67
N PRO A 31 -9.13 8.77 6.87
CA PRO A 31 -8.67 7.42 7.11
C PRO A 31 -9.35 6.40 6.20
N VAL A 32 -8.65 5.28 5.91
CA VAL A 32 -9.17 4.17 5.10
C VAL A 32 -10.58 3.79 5.54
N ALA A 33 -10.83 3.67 6.85
CA ALA A 33 -12.11 3.25 7.43
C ALA A 33 -13.31 4.15 7.04
N GLU A 34 -13.09 5.46 6.88
CA GLU A 34 -14.12 6.47 6.63
C GLU A 34 -14.48 6.62 5.15
N VAL A 35 -13.63 6.14 4.23
CA VAL A 35 -13.94 6.12 2.80
C VAL A 35 -15.25 5.35 2.57
N THR A 36 -16.21 5.88 1.83
CA THR A 36 -17.44 5.12 1.50
C THR A 36 -17.68 5.11 0.01
N LEU A 37 -18.34 4.06 -0.49
CA LEU A 37 -18.73 4.00 -1.89
C LEU A 37 -19.70 5.13 -2.28
N ASN A 38 -20.54 5.56 -1.34
CA ASN A 38 -21.46 6.68 -1.56
C ASN A 38 -20.70 8.00 -1.73
N GLU A 39 -19.73 8.28 -0.85
CA GLU A 39 -18.91 9.49 -0.94
C GLU A 39 -18.02 9.48 -2.19
N LEU A 40 -17.41 8.34 -2.50
CA LEU A 40 -16.65 8.15 -3.74
C LEU A 40 -17.49 8.44 -4.98
N SER A 41 -18.71 7.88 -5.04
CA SER A 41 -19.66 8.11 -6.14
C SER A 41 -20.01 9.60 -6.28
N ARG A 42 -20.26 10.28 -5.16
CA ARG A 42 -20.56 11.72 -5.13
C ARG A 42 -19.40 12.54 -5.68
N ARG A 43 -18.17 12.28 -5.25
CA ARG A 43 -16.99 13.08 -5.63
C ARG A 43 -16.54 12.84 -7.08
N VAL A 44 -16.62 11.60 -7.57
CA VAL A 44 -16.32 11.28 -8.98
C VAL A 44 -17.45 11.73 -9.94
N GLY A 45 -18.60 12.19 -9.40
CA GLY A 45 -19.74 12.65 -10.19
C GLY A 45 -20.49 11.52 -10.89
N LEU A 46 -20.46 10.30 -10.34
CA LEU A 46 -21.14 9.13 -10.88
C LEU A 46 -22.21 8.64 -9.91
N ALA A 47 -23.36 8.20 -10.43
CA ALA A 47 -24.31 7.46 -9.61
C ALA A 47 -23.68 6.16 -9.10
N LYS A 48 -24.02 5.74 -7.88
CA LYS A 48 -23.49 4.51 -7.26
C LYS A 48 -23.58 3.26 -8.17
N PRO A 49 -24.70 3.00 -8.88
CA PRO A 49 -24.76 1.86 -9.81
C PRO A 49 -23.74 1.96 -10.95
N ASN A 50 -23.35 3.17 -11.38
CA ASN A 50 -22.33 3.35 -12.41
C ASN A 50 -20.95 3.00 -11.89
N VAL A 51 -20.59 3.36 -10.65
CA VAL A 51 -19.33 2.93 -10.01
C VAL A 51 -19.31 1.40 -9.87
N LEU A 52 -20.43 0.80 -9.47
CA LEU A 52 -20.58 -0.65 -9.33
C LEU A 52 -20.39 -1.45 -10.62
N ARG A 53 -20.46 -0.82 -11.79
CA ARG A 53 -20.12 -1.46 -13.08
C ARG A 53 -18.63 -1.65 -13.29
N TYR A 54 -17.79 -0.94 -12.54
CA TYR A 54 -16.33 -1.01 -12.61
C TYR A 54 -15.74 -1.76 -11.43
N PHE A 55 -16.33 -1.61 -10.24
CA PHE A 55 -15.87 -2.23 -9.00
C PHE A 55 -17.05 -2.77 -8.21
N GLU A 56 -17.03 -4.04 -7.82
CA GLU A 56 -18.14 -4.68 -7.11
C GLU A 56 -18.39 -4.12 -5.70
N SER A 57 -17.38 -3.50 -5.08
CA SER A 57 -17.47 -2.93 -3.74
C SER A 57 -16.44 -1.82 -3.53
N ARG A 58 -16.53 -1.14 -2.38
CA ARG A 58 -15.49 -0.19 -1.93
C ARG A 58 -14.16 -0.92 -1.76
N GLU A 59 -14.19 -2.10 -1.17
CA GLU A 59 -13.02 -2.90 -0.89
C GLU A 59 -12.31 -3.33 -2.19
N ALA A 60 -13.07 -3.64 -3.26
CA ALA A 60 -12.49 -3.89 -4.58
C ALA A 60 -11.75 -2.66 -5.14
N VAL A 61 -12.26 -1.44 -4.92
CA VAL A 61 -11.56 -0.20 -5.29
C VAL A 61 -10.25 -0.08 -4.50
N LEU A 62 -10.31 -0.31 -3.19
CA LEU A 62 -9.16 -0.14 -2.30
C LEU A 62 -8.07 -1.19 -2.50
N LEU A 63 -8.42 -2.45 -2.80
CA LEU A 63 -7.46 -3.51 -3.13
C LEU A 63 -6.69 -3.19 -4.41
N GLU A 64 -7.37 -2.64 -5.40
CA GLU A 64 -6.72 -2.26 -6.65
C GLU A 64 -5.88 -1.00 -6.51
N LEU A 65 -6.35 -0.03 -5.72
CA LEU A 65 -5.55 1.12 -5.35
C LEU A 65 -4.27 0.73 -4.60
N LEU A 66 -4.37 -0.27 -3.71
CA LEU A 66 -3.22 -0.86 -3.02
C LEU A 66 -2.24 -1.51 -4.01
N ASP A 67 -2.70 -2.30 -4.99
CA ASP A 67 -1.81 -2.85 -6.03
C ASP A 67 -1.13 -1.73 -6.85
N ARG A 68 -1.85 -0.66 -7.18
CA ARG A 68 -1.28 0.51 -7.87
C ARG A 68 -0.16 1.15 -7.04
N PHE A 69 -0.42 1.44 -5.77
CA PHE A 69 0.59 2.05 -4.89
C PHE A 69 1.80 1.15 -4.67
N LEU A 70 1.61 -0.18 -4.59
CA LEU A 70 2.73 -1.13 -4.52
C LEU A 70 3.59 -1.10 -5.78
N ARG A 71 2.99 -1.00 -6.97
CA ARG A 71 3.75 -0.88 -8.24
C ARG A 71 4.55 0.40 -8.31
N GLU A 72 3.93 1.52 -7.96
CA GLU A 72 4.58 2.83 -7.94
C GLU A 72 5.73 2.83 -6.93
N TRP A 73 5.49 2.36 -5.70
CA TRP A 73 6.52 2.24 -4.68
C TRP A 73 7.68 1.33 -5.12
N LEU A 74 7.42 0.18 -5.71
CA LEU A 74 8.51 -0.69 -6.20
C LEU A 74 9.31 -0.06 -7.33
N THR A 75 8.67 0.75 -8.17
CA THR A 75 9.36 1.50 -9.25
C THR A 75 10.29 2.54 -8.66
N ASP A 76 9.83 3.27 -7.64
CA ASP A 76 10.63 4.28 -6.96
C ASP A 76 11.75 3.65 -6.11
N LEU A 77 11.44 2.56 -5.39
CA LEU A 77 12.41 1.77 -4.63
C LEU A 77 13.54 1.26 -5.52
N ALA A 78 13.23 0.75 -6.71
CA ALA A 78 14.25 0.30 -7.65
C ALA A 78 15.22 1.42 -8.04
N ARG A 79 14.70 2.65 -8.22
CA ARG A 79 15.50 3.85 -8.52
C ARG A 79 16.35 4.25 -7.33
N GLU A 80 15.75 4.37 -6.15
CA GLU A 80 16.45 4.77 -4.92
C GLU A 80 17.55 3.79 -4.54
N LEU A 81 17.33 2.48 -4.71
CA LEU A 81 18.35 1.47 -4.47
C LEU A 81 19.50 1.57 -5.48
N ALA A 82 19.21 1.82 -6.76
CA ALA A 82 20.24 1.98 -7.79
C ALA A 82 21.10 3.23 -7.58
N ASP A 83 20.49 4.31 -7.11
CA ASP A 83 21.20 5.57 -6.85
C ASP A 83 21.92 5.56 -5.49
N GLY A 84 21.38 4.82 -4.51
CA GLY A 84 21.78 4.92 -3.10
C GLY A 84 22.60 3.75 -2.55
N VAL A 85 22.75 2.65 -3.29
CA VAL A 85 23.52 1.47 -2.84
C VAL A 85 24.66 1.18 -3.79
N ASP A 86 25.89 1.43 -3.34
CA ASP A 86 27.09 0.98 -4.03
C ASP A 86 27.30 -0.53 -3.79
N ALA A 87 27.31 -1.30 -4.88
CA ALA A 87 27.44 -2.74 -4.86
C ALA A 87 28.81 -3.23 -4.40
N ASP A 88 29.85 -2.38 -4.50
CA ASP A 88 31.23 -2.73 -4.14
C ASP A 88 31.50 -2.57 -2.64
N LEU A 89 30.54 -2.01 -1.89
CA LEU A 89 30.66 -1.84 -0.44
C LEU A 89 30.59 -3.19 0.30
N PRO A 90 31.22 -3.27 1.50
CA PRO A 90 31.02 -4.39 2.41
C PRO A 90 29.54 -4.65 2.68
N MET A 91 29.19 -5.92 2.87
CA MET A 91 27.81 -6.37 3.07
C MET A 91 27.07 -5.59 4.17
N ALA A 92 27.74 -5.28 5.29
CA ALA A 92 27.13 -4.53 6.40
C ALA A 92 26.71 -3.10 6.01
N ASP A 93 27.51 -2.43 5.19
CA ASP A 93 27.24 -1.07 4.72
C ASP A 93 26.11 -1.09 3.69
N ARG A 94 26.12 -2.04 2.75
CA ARG A 94 25.00 -2.27 1.82
C ARG A 94 23.70 -2.57 2.56
N ALA A 95 23.74 -3.44 3.57
CA ALA A 95 22.57 -3.81 4.36
C ALA A 95 21.99 -2.59 5.09
N THR A 96 22.85 -1.74 5.64
CA THR A 96 22.45 -0.49 6.29
C THR A 96 21.81 0.48 5.29
N ALA A 97 22.39 0.64 4.10
CA ALA A 97 21.83 1.50 3.06
C ALA A 97 20.47 0.99 2.55
N VAL A 98 20.35 -0.31 2.24
CA VAL A 98 19.09 -0.95 1.83
C VAL A 98 18.01 -0.79 2.91
N ALA A 99 18.35 -1.03 4.18
CA ALA A 99 17.41 -0.86 5.29
C ALA A 99 16.97 0.61 5.44
N GLY A 100 17.89 1.56 5.28
CA GLY A 100 17.60 2.99 5.31
C GLY A 100 16.64 3.41 4.20
N ILE A 101 16.89 2.97 2.96
CA ILE A 101 16.05 3.27 1.79
C ILE A 101 14.66 2.62 1.93
N LEU A 102 14.60 1.35 2.34
CA LEU A 102 13.31 0.67 2.60
C LEU A 102 12.50 1.40 3.67
N SER A 103 13.13 1.74 4.80
CA SER A 103 12.47 2.45 5.90
C SER A 103 11.99 3.84 5.48
N GLY A 104 12.83 4.60 4.79
CA GLY A 104 12.50 5.95 4.31
C GLY A 104 11.33 5.94 3.33
N SER A 105 11.45 5.13 2.26
CA SER A 105 10.44 5.04 1.20
C SER A 105 9.06 4.57 1.71
N LEU A 106 9.02 3.73 2.75
CA LEU A 106 7.78 3.29 3.38
C LEU A 106 7.23 4.32 4.38
N SER A 107 8.10 5.00 5.14
CA SER A 107 7.68 6.04 6.10
C SER A 107 6.99 7.23 5.41
N ASP A 108 7.43 7.55 4.19
CA ASP A 108 6.83 8.62 3.38
C ASP A 108 5.47 8.24 2.76
N ARG A 109 5.03 6.97 2.90
CA ARG A 109 3.83 6.42 2.27
C ARG A 109 2.84 5.85 3.27
N ALA A 110 2.42 6.67 4.23
CA ALA A 110 1.47 6.27 5.29
C ALA A 110 0.20 5.57 4.75
N VAL A 111 -0.40 6.10 3.68
CA VAL A 111 -1.62 5.52 3.07
C VAL A 111 -1.38 4.12 2.51
N LEU A 112 -0.22 3.86 1.89
CA LEU A 112 0.15 2.53 1.41
C LEU A 112 0.25 1.55 2.58
N CYS A 113 0.93 1.94 3.67
CA CYS A 113 1.08 1.12 4.85
C CYS A 113 -0.28 0.83 5.52
N ASP A 114 -1.15 1.83 5.64
CA ASP A 114 -2.50 1.69 6.19
C ASP A 114 -3.37 0.72 5.38
N LEU A 115 -3.36 0.85 4.05
CA LEU A 115 -4.08 -0.07 3.16
C LEU A 115 -3.52 -1.49 3.27
N PHE A 116 -2.19 -1.62 3.32
CA PHE A 116 -1.53 -2.92 3.45
C PHE A 116 -1.88 -3.60 4.78
N GLY A 117 -1.87 -2.86 5.89
CA GLY A 117 -2.26 -3.35 7.22
C GLY A 117 -3.74 -3.74 7.30
N ALA A 118 -4.61 -3.04 6.58
CA ALA A 118 -6.05 -3.32 6.54
C ALA A 118 -6.45 -4.46 5.59
N GLN A 119 -5.54 -4.94 4.72
CA GLN A 119 -5.91 -5.83 3.60
C GLN A 119 -6.59 -7.13 4.04
N GLY A 120 -6.01 -7.85 5.02
CA GLY A 120 -6.49 -9.17 5.42
C GLY A 120 -7.68 -9.14 6.38
N SER A 121 -7.84 -8.04 7.14
CA SER A 121 -8.88 -7.90 8.15
C SER A 121 -10.14 -7.21 7.62
N VAL A 122 -9.99 -6.32 6.64
CA VAL A 122 -11.08 -5.49 6.10
C VAL A 122 -11.28 -5.76 4.61
N LEU A 123 -10.24 -5.52 3.81
CA LEU A 123 -10.42 -5.41 2.36
C LEU A 123 -10.75 -6.75 1.69
N GLU A 124 -10.21 -7.85 2.20
CA GLU A 124 -10.45 -9.20 1.63
C GLU A 124 -11.78 -9.83 2.06
N ARG A 125 -12.54 -9.20 2.98
CA ARG A 125 -13.76 -9.80 3.55
C ARG A 125 -15.06 -9.49 2.78
N ASN A 126 -15.12 -8.34 2.10
CA ASN A 126 -16.34 -7.85 1.44
C ASN A 126 -16.19 -7.80 -0.10
N VAL A 127 -15.50 -8.80 -0.64
CA VAL A 127 -15.22 -8.96 -2.07
C VAL A 127 -15.44 -10.41 -2.47
N SER A 128 -15.65 -10.64 -3.75
CA SER A 128 -15.75 -11.97 -4.32
C SER A 128 -14.42 -12.71 -4.22
N VAL A 129 -14.50 -14.04 -4.17
CA VAL A 129 -13.32 -14.92 -4.18
C VAL A 129 -12.44 -14.67 -5.41
N GLU A 130 -13.04 -14.32 -6.54
CA GLU A 130 -12.30 -14.00 -7.76
C GLU A 130 -11.44 -12.73 -7.60
N VAL A 131 -12.00 -11.67 -7.01
CA VAL A 131 -11.27 -10.42 -6.75
C VAL A 131 -10.12 -10.67 -5.77
N VAL A 132 -10.36 -11.39 -4.67
CA VAL A 132 -9.30 -11.76 -3.73
C VAL A 132 -8.22 -12.58 -4.42
N SER A 133 -8.59 -13.59 -5.20
CA SER A 133 -7.63 -14.47 -5.89
C SER A 133 -6.77 -13.70 -6.89
N ARG A 134 -7.38 -12.75 -7.61
CA ARG A 134 -6.66 -11.87 -8.54
C ARG A 134 -5.70 -10.95 -7.81
N TYR A 135 -6.16 -10.32 -6.74
CA TYR A 135 -5.33 -9.46 -5.89
C TYR A 135 -4.15 -10.24 -5.31
N LYS A 136 -4.38 -11.41 -4.68
CA LYS A 136 -3.32 -12.24 -4.11
C LYS A 136 -2.26 -12.64 -5.13
N ARG A 137 -2.66 -13.00 -6.36
CA ARG A 137 -1.71 -13.29 -7.44
C ARG A 137 -0.84 -12.07 -7.76
N ALA A 138 -1.46 -10.91 -7.91
CA ALA A 138 -0.72 -9.67 -8.14
C ALA A 138 0.22 -9.34 -6.95
N SER A 139 -0.23 -9.51 -5.71
CA SER A 139 0.59 -9.31 -4.50
C SER A 139 1.82 -10.22 -4.48
N LEU A 140 1.67 -11.49 -4.89
CA LEU A 140 2.81 -12.41 -5.01
C LEU A 140 3.81 -11.96 -6.08
N GLU A 141 3.35 -11.42 -7.20
CA GLU A 141 4.23 -10.83 -8.22
C GLU A 141 4.97 -9.58 -7.68
N ARG A 142 4.28 -8.73 -6.90
CA ARG A 142 4.92 -7.58 -6.25
C ARG A 142 5.96 -8.02 -5.22
N LEU A 143 5.63 -9.02 -4.41
CA LEU A 143 6.58 -9.62 -3.46
C LEU A 143 7.81 -10.18 -4.18
N ALA A 144 7.61 -10.93 -5.27
CA ALA A 144 8.72 -11.46 -6.08
C ALA A 144 9.58 -10.33 -6.66
N THR A 145 8.96 -9.25 -7.14
CA THR A 145 9.68 -8.07 -7.64
C THR A 145 10.56 -7.45 -6.54
N MET A 146 9.99 -7.24 -5.35
CA MET A 146 10.74 -6.74 -4.19
C MET A 146 11.90 -7.67 -3.82
N THR A 147 11.65 -8.97 -3.76
CA THR A 147 12.67 -10.00 -3.47
C THR A 147 13.83 -9.91 -4.46
N THR A 148 13.55 -9.78 -5.76
CA THR A 148 14.59 -9.65 -6.78
C THR A 148 15.38 -8.34 -6.62
N LEU A 149 14.70 -7.22 -6.35
CA LEU A 149 15.36 -5.93 -6.12
C LEU A 149 16.31 -6.02 -4.91
N VAL A 150 15.81 -6.47 -3.76
CA VAL A 150 16.61 -6.61 -2.54
C VAL A 150 17.76 -7.61 -2.76
N GLY A 151 17.50 -8.76 -3.38
CA GLY A 151 18.50 -9.78 -3.65
C GLY A 151 19.60 -9.34 -4.62
N THR A 152 19.36 -8.31 -5.45
CA THR A 152 20.39 -7.72 -6.31
C THR A 152 21.45 -6.99 -5.48
N TYR A 153 21.04 -6.29 -4.42
CA TYR A 153 21.93 -5.51 -3.55
C TYR A 153 22.39 -6.28 -2.31
N LEU A 154 21.70 -7.36 -1.94
CA LEU A 154 22.02 -8.25 -0.81
C LEU A 154 21.91 -9.72 -1.22
N PRO A 155 22.79 -10.21 -2.12
CA PRO A 155 22.81 -11.61 -2.55
C PRO A 155 23.01 -12.59 -1.38
N GLU A 156 23.62 -12.14 -0.28
CA GLU A 156 23.84 -12.92 0.93
C GLU A 156 22.54 -13.39 1.61
N LEU A 157 21.40 -12.75 1.32
CA LEU A 157 20.10 -13.19 1.81
C LEU A 157 19.68 -14.54 1.21
N GLY A 158 20.13 -14.87 -0.01
CA GLY A 158 19.77 -16.12 -0.68
C GLY A 158 18.28 -16.44 -0.63
N GLU A 159 17.93 -17.60 -0.08
CA GLU A 159 16.54 -18.07 0.06
C GLU A 159 15.71 -17.24 1.06
N ASP A 160 16.36 -16.55 2.02
CA ASP A 160 15.68 -15.71 3.01
C ASP A 160 15.21 -14.37 2.44
N ALA A 161 15.62 -13.97 1.23
CA ALA A 161 15.24 -12.70 0.61
C ALA A 161 13.71 -12.54 0.50
N THR A 162 12.99 -13.63 0.22
CA THR A 162 11.51 -13.61 0.16
C THR A 162 10.90 -13.39 1.54
N ARG A 163 11.45 -14.05 2.57
CA ARG A 163 10.98 -13.90 3.96
C ARG A 163 11.23 -12.48 4.45
N PHE A 164 12.42 -11.95 4.21
CA PHE A 164 12.79 -10.57 4.55
C PHE A 164 11.84 -9.55 3.89
N SER A 165 11.58 -9.71 2.59
CA SER A 165 10.68 -8.81 1.84
C SER A 165 9.25 -8.85 2.39
N LEU A 166 8.74 -10.06 2.68
CA LEU A 166 7.41 -10.23 3.28
C LEU A 166 7.34 -9.61 4.68
N GLN A 167 8.33 -9.88 5.54
CA GLN A 167 8.38 -9.34 6.90
C GLN A 167 8.46 -7.82 6.90
N THR A 168 9.23 -7.23 5.99
CA THR A 168 9.33 -5.77 5.83
C THR A 168 7.95 -5.16 5.54
N MET A 169 7.21 -5.74 4.59
CA MET A 169 5.87 -5.26 4.25
C MET A 169 4.86 -5.44 5.39
N VAL A 170 4.90 -6.61 6.06
CA VAL A 170 4.02 -6.89 7.21
C VAL A 170 4.31 -5.94 8.36
N LEU A 171 5.58 -5.69 8.68
CA LEU A 171 5.98 -4.77 9.74
C LEU A 171 5.57 -3.33 9.40
N ALA A 172 5.77 -2.88 8.16
CA ALA A 172 5.36 -1.54 7.73
C ALA A 172 3.84 -1.34 7.88
N GLY A 173 3.03 -2.31 7.44
CA GLY A 173 1.58 -2.26 7.62
C GLY A 173 1.13 -2.37 9.08
N ALA A 174 1.85 -3.12 9.92
CA ALA A 174 1.54 -3.21 11.35
C ALA A 174 1.92 -1.93 12.11
N LEU A 175 3.06 -1.31 11.78
CA LEU A 175 3.56 -0.09 12.40
C LEU A 175 2.67 1.12 12.13
N SER A 176 1.99 1.15 10.98
CA SER A 176 1.09 2.27 10.64
C SER A 176 -0.05 2.42 11.65
N ALA A 177 -0.59 1.30 12.14
CA ALA A 177 -1.63 1.29 13.18
C ALA A 177 -1.20 1.93 14.52
N TYR A 178 0.10 2.01 14.78
CA TYR A 178 0.67 2.66 15.97
C TYR A 178 1.11 4.10 15.71
N SER A 179 1.35 4.46 14.44
CA SER A 179 1.85 5.78 14.03
C SER A 179 0.73 6.80 13.84
N THR A 180 -0.49 6.33 13.55
CA THR A 180 -1.70 7.16 13.39
C THR A 180 -2.63 6.96 14.60
N PRO A 181 -2.44 7.66 15.72
CA PRO A 181 -3.29 7.49 16.90
C PRO A 181 -4.75 7.82 16.56
N PRO A 182 -5.73 6.96 16.94
CA PRO A 182 -7.14 7.24 16.72
C PRO A 182 -7.51 8.58 17.37
N PRO A 183 -8.47 9.35 16.82
CA PRO A 183 -8.79 10.70 17.32
C PRO A 183 -9.13 10.74 18.82
N ALA A 184 -9.63 9.65 19.39
CA ALA A 184 -9.88 9.50 20.83
C ALA A 184 -8.61 9.58 21.70
N SER A 185 -7.46 9.17 21.16
CA SER A 185 -6.14 9.20 21.83
C SER A 185 -5.33 10.48 21.56
N ARG A 186 -5.82 11.38 20.69
CA ARG A 186 -5.27 12.73 20.49
C ARG A 186 -5.76 13.75 21.52
N ARG A 187 -6.66 13.36 22.44
CA ARG A 187 -6.90 14.16 23.64
C ARG A 187 -5.61 14.18 24.47
N PRO A 188 -5.18 15.33 25.00
CA PRO A 188 -3.99 15.37 25.85
C PRO A 188 -4.21 14.39 27.00
N THR A 189 -3.46 13.29 26.99
CA THR A 189 -3.44 12.35 28.10
C THR A 189 -2.95 13.12 29.31
N ALA A 190 -3.65 12.94 30.44
CA ALA A 190 -3.32 13.52 31.73
C ALA A 190 -1.81 13.35 32.04
N PRO A 191 -1.21 14.26 32.83
CA PRO A 191 0.23 14.21 33.13
C PRO A 191 0.64 12.82 33.63
N PRO A 192 1.87 12.37 33.30
CA PRO A 192 2.33 11.03 33.65
C PRO A 192 2.21 10.79 35.16
N PRO A 193 1.86 9.57 35.60
CA PRO A 193 1.70 9.28 37.01
C PRO A 193 3.00 9.53 37.76
N THR A 194 2.93 10.34 38.82
CA THR A 194 4.05 10.57 39.74
C THR A 194 4.27 9.31 40.56
N TRP A 195 5.30 8.54 40.23
CA TRP A 195 5.74 7.43 41.07
C TRP A 195 6.25 7.99 42.41
N PRO A 196 5.80 7.45 43.56
CA PRO A 196 6.33 7.89 44.84
C PRO A 196 7.81 7.52 44.95
N ALA A 197 8.64 8.51 45.25
CA ALA A 197 10.05 8.32 45.53
C ALA A 197 10.19 7.33 46.70
N SER A 198 10.93 6.25 46.49
CA SER A 198 11.26 5.28 47.52
C SER A 198 12.22 5.93 48.51
N THR A 199 11.74 6.23 49.72
CA THR A 199 12.56 6.53 50.91
C THR A 199 13.24 5.29 51.44
#